data_AF-A0A914G2G7-F1
#
_entry.id   AF-A0A914G2G7-F1
#
_cell.length_a   1.000
_cell.length_b   1.000
_cell.length_c   1.000
_cell.angle_alpha   90.00
_cell.angle_beta   90.00
_cell.angle_gamma   90.00
#
_symmetry.space_group_name_H-M   'P 1'
#
loop_
_entity.id
_entity.type
_entity.pdbx_description
1 polymer ?
#
loop_
_entity_poly.entity_id
_entity_poly.type
_entity_poly.pdbx_seq_one_letter_code
_entity_poly.pdbx_strand_id
1 'polypeptide(L)'
;MLRRKSRERRELVYRRSLDQKKRDIQEKREKEKPKFDNSKPKDPFTLPSDIDDEYRWAGVEDPVVCITTSHNPSAKLKKFAKEITLMVPNAKRVNRGNNDI
;
A
#
# COMPACT_ATOMS: atom_id res chain seq x y z
N MET A 1 11.24 19.54 2.96
CA MET A 1 10.42 18.37 2.56
C MET A 1 10.51 17.18 3.53
N LEU A 2 11.73 16.76 3.95
CA LEU A 2 11.93 15.58 4.83
C LEU A 2 11.10 15.60 6.13
N ARG A 3 11.04 16.74 6.83
CA ARG A 3 10.25 16.87 8.08
C ARG A 3 8.76 16.59 7.91
N ARG A 4 8.18 16.96 6.76
CA ARG A 4 6.77 16.74 6.43
C ARG A 4 6.49 15.24 6.26
N LYS A 5 7.30 14.53 5.46
CA LYS A 5 7.18 13.08 5.27
C LYS A 5 7.33 12.31 6.58
N SER A 6 8.29 12.69 7.42
CA SER A 6 8.47 12.06 8.75
C SER A 6 7.32 12.34 9.71
N ARG A 7 6.60 13.47 9.55
CA ARG A 7 5.39 13.75 10.32
C ARG A 7 4.21 12.91 9.82
N GLU A 8 3.94 12.94 8.51
CA GLU A 8 2.88 12.16 7.86
C GLU A 8 3.00 10.66 8.19
N ARG A 9 4.23 10.11 8.15
CA ARG A 9 4.46 8.70 8.53
C ARG A 9 4.15 8.41 10.00
N ARG A 10 4.49 9.32 10.91
CA ARG A 10 4.17 9.17 12.34
C ARG A 10 2.67 9.23 12.59
N GLU A 11 1.99 10.16 11.92
CA GLU A 11 0.53 10.29 11.98
C GLU A 11 -0.17 9.04 11.43
N LEU A 12 0.32 8.46 10.33
CA LEU A 12 -0.20 7.22 9.74
C LEU A 12 -0.07 6.05 10.72
N VAL A 13 1.11 5.83 11.30
CA VAL A 13 1.33 4.74 12.27
C VAL A 13 0.43 4.90 13.49
N TYR A 14 0.29 6.13 13.99
CA TYR A 14 -0.61 6.43 15.09
C TYR A 14 -2.07 6.13 14.75
N ARG A 15 -2.54 6.58 13.57
CA ARG A 15 -3.89 6.30 13.08
C ARG A 15 -4.16 4.80 12.97
N ARG A 16 -3.24 4.03 12.40
CA ARG A 16 -3.34 2.57 12.30
C ARG A 16 -3.49 1.89 13.66
N SER A 17 -2.77 2.39 14.68
CA SER A 17 -2.88 1.88 16.06
C SER A 17 -4.25 2.15 16.69
N LEU A 18 -4.86 3.31 16.40
CA LEU A 18 -6.21 3.65 16.85
C LEU A 18 -7.26 2.81 16.14
N ASP A 19 -7.10 2.60 14.83
CA ASP A 19 -8.04 1.82 14.03
C ASP A 19 -7.99 0.33 14.41
N GLN A 20 -6.83 -0.19 14.82
CA GLN A 20 -6.74 -1.52 15.43
C GLN A 20 -7.55 -1.59 16.73
N LYS A 21 -7.35 -0.65 17.67
CA LYS A 21 -8.11 -0.61 18.93
C LYS A 21 -9.62 -0.52 18.68
N LYS A 22 -10.05 0.27 17.70
CA LYS A 22 -11.45 0.37 17.29
C LYS A 22 -12.00 -0.94 16.74
N ARG A 23 -11.23 -1.63 15.88
CA ARG A 23 -11.60 -2.96 15.36
C ARG A 23 -11.77 -3.97 16.49
N ASP A 24 -10.85 -4.00 17.46
CA ASP A 24 -10.94 -4.91 18.60
C ASP A 24 -12.19 -4.61 19.47
N ILE A 25 -12.51 -3.33 19.68
CA ILE A 25 -13.74 -2.91 20.38
C ILE A 25 -14.98 -3.30 19.59
N GLN A 26 -14.97 -3.08 18.27
CA GLN A 26 -16.09 -3.41 17.40
C GLN A 26 -16.35 -4.91 17.36
N GLU A 27 -15.31 -5.74 17.26
CA GLU A 27 -15.43 -7.19 17.28
C GLU A 27 -16.04 -7.69 18.60
N LYS A 28 -15.63 -7.12 19.74
CA LYS A 28 -16.25 -7.42 21.04
C LYS A 28 -17.74 -7.06 21.06
N ARG A 29 -18.09 -5.86 20.58
CA ARG A 29 -19.48 -5.40 20.51
C ARG A 29 -20.32 -6.23 19.55
N GLU A 30 -19.76 -6.70 18.44
CA GLU A 30 -20.45 -7.56 17.48
C GLU A 30 -20.73 -8.96 18.04
N LYS A 31 -19.81 -9.51 18.85
CA LYS A 31 -20.03 -10.77 19.58
C LYS A 31 -21.11 -10.62 20.65
N GLU A 32 -21.13 -9.48 21.33
CA GLU A 32 -22.12 -9.17 22.39
C GLU A 32 -23.48 -8.73 21.84
N LYS A 33 -23.56 -8.31 20.57
CA LYS A 33 -24.84 -7.93 19.95
C LYS A 33 -25.77 -9.14 19.96
N PRO A 34 -26.98 -9.04 20.56
CA PRO A 34 -27.97 -10.09 20.45
C PRO A 34 -28.26 -10.29 18.96
N LYS A 35 -28.35 -11.56 18.52
CA LYS A 35 -28.72 -11.91 17.15
C LYS A 35 -30.18 -11.51 16.92
N PHE A 36 -30.41 -10.24 16.63
CA PHE A 36 -31.70 -9.72 16.19
C PHE A 36 -31.96 -10.20 14.76
N ASP A 37 -33.19 -10.64 14.49
CA ASP A 37 -33.57 -11.43 13.31
C ASP A 37 -33.00 -10.93 11.97
N ASN A 38 -32.50 -11.88 11.17
CA ASN A 38 -31.81 -11.72 9.88
C ASN A 38 -32.72 -11.26 8.72
N SER A 39 -33.72 -10.41 8.96
CA SER A 39 -34.68 -9.99 7.94
C SER A 39 -34.23 -8.79 7.09
N LYS A 40 -33.12 -8.13 7.44
CA LYS A 40 -32.59 -7.05 6.62
C LYS A 40 -31.60 -7.60 5.60
N PRO A 41 -31.89 -7.53 4.29
CA PRO A 41 -30.94 -7.92 3.26
C PRO A 41 -29.67 -7.08 3.42
N LYS A 42 -28.51 -7.73 3.44
CA LYS A 42 -27.24 -7.03 3.27
C LYS A 42 -27.27 -6.37 1.90
N ASP A 43 -27.15 -5.05 1.87
CA ASP A 43 -27.14 -4.29 0.63
C ASP A 43 -26.02 -4.85 -0.27
N PRO A 44 -26.32 -5.28 -1.52
CA PRO A 44 -25.32 -5.90 -2.40
C PRO A 44 -24.18 -4.95 -2.80
N PHE A 45 -24.32 -3.65 -2.50
CA PHE A 45 -23.32 -2.62 -2.76
C PHE A 45 -22.33 -2.39 -1.61
N THR A 46 -22.44 -3.12 -0.49
CA THR A 46 -21.46 -3.01 0.61
C THR A 46 -20.18 -3.75 0.22
N LEU A 47 -19.30 -3.07 -0.52
CA LEU A 47 -17.98 -3.58 -0.85
C LEU A 47 -17.15 -3.71 0.44
N PRO A 48 -16.40 -4.82 0.64
CA PRO A 48 -15.40 -4.89 1.70
C PRO A 48 -14.42 -3.73 1.52
N SER A 49 -14.20 -2.94 2.58
CA SER A 49 -13.15 -1.94 2.62
C SER A 49 -11.79 -2.62 2.83
N ASP A 50 -11.43 -3.54 1.94
CA ASP A 50 -10.19 -4.34 1.98
C ASP A 50 -9.06 -3.72 1.15
N ILE A 51 -9.23 -2.46 0.71
CA ILE A 51 -8.17 -1.72 0.04
C ILE A 51 -7.25 -1.14 1.10
N ASP A 52 -5.97 -1.49 1.03
CA ASP A 52 -4.90 -0.92 1.88
C ASP A 52 -4.93 0.62 1.84
N ASP A 53 -4.88 1.25 3.02
CA ASP A 53 -4.92 2.72 3.16
C ASP A 53 -3.78 3.41 2.38
N GLU A 54 -2.64 2.75 2.20
CA GLU A 54 -1.49 3.24 1.44
C GLU A 54 -1.81 3.49 -0.04
N TYR A 55 -2.73 2.72 -0.63
CA TYR A 55 -3.14 2.81 -2.03
C TYR A 55 -4.54 3.39 -2.21
N ARG A 56 -5.10 4.02 -1.16
CA ARG A 56 -6.45 4.59 -1.19
C ARG A 56 -6.70 5.58 -2.34
N TRP A 57 -5.66 6.25 -2.82
CA TRP A 57 -5.72 7.22 -3.91
C TRP A 57 -5.28 6.64 -5.27
N ALA A 58 -5.18 5.31 -5.38
CA ALA A 58 -4.91 4.66 -6.65
C ALA A 58 -5.97 5.06 -7.69
N GLY A 59 -5.52 5.37 -8.92
CA GLY A 59 -6.37 5.80 -10.03
C GLY A 59 -6.53 7.31 -10.19
N VAL A 60 -6.01 8.13 -9.26
CA VAL A 60 -6.00 9.60 -9.42
C VAL A 60 -4.80 10.06 -10.25
N GLU A 61 -3.62 9.49 -9.99
CA GLU A 61 -2.39 9.77 -10.73
C GLU A 61 -1.73 8.46 -11.18
N ASP A 62 -1.13 8.50 -12.38
CA ASP A 62 -0.37 7.35 -12.89
C ASP A 62 0.93 7.15 -12.10
N PRO A 63 1.23 5.92 -11.65
CA PRO A 63 2.43 5.66 -10.87
C PRO A 63 3.68 5.78 -11.75
N VAL A 64 4.72 6.42 -11.21
CA VAL A 64 6.06 6.45 -11.81
C VAL A 64 6.98 5.51 -11.04
N VAL A 65 7.33 4.38 -11.66
CA VAL A 65 8.13 3.33 -11.01
C VAL A 65 9.59 3.45 -11.43
N CYS A 66 10.51 3.50 -10.47
CA CYS A 66 11.95 3.47 -10.73
C CYS A 66 12.50 2.06 -10.52
N ILE A 67 13.15 1.50 -11.55
CA ILE A 67 13.82 0.20 -11.48
C ILE A 67 15.32 0.42 -11.42
N THR A 68 15.94 -0.08 -10.35
CA THR A 68 17.40 -0.02 -10.16
C THR A 68 17.96 -1.40 -9.88
N THR A 69 19.22 -1.62 -10.24
CA THR A 69 19.95 -2.84 -9.89
C THR A 69 20.74 -2.66 -8.59
N SER A 70 21.42 -3.71 -8.13
CA SER A 70 22.47 -3.63 -7.12
C SER A 70 23.67 -2.78 -7.60
N HIS A 71 24.61 -2.50 -6.68
CA HIS A 71 25.79 -1.65 -6.90
C HIS A 71 26.71 -2.17 -8.03
N ASN A 72 27.07 -3.46 -8.00
CA ASN A 72 27.84 -4.14 -9.04
C ASN A 72 27.04 -5.28 -9.69
N PRO A 73 26.14 -4.96 -10.64
CA PRO A 73 25.23 -5.95 -11.20
C PRO A 73 25.89 -6.77 -12.31
N SER A 74 25.54 -8.06 -12.36
CA SER A 74 25.96 -8.97 -13.44
C SER A 74 25.33 -8.57 -14.78
N ALA A 75 25.93 -9.02 -15.88
CA ALA A 75 25.39 -8.78 -17.22
C ALA A 75 23.97 -9.35 -17.39
N LYS A 76 23.69 -10.51 -16.78
CA LYS A 76 22.34 -11.12 -16.76
C LYS A 76 21.35 -10.25 -15.99
N LEU A 77 21.74 -9.72 -14.83
CA LEU A 77 20.88 -8.83 -14.05
C LEU A 77 20.58 -7.52 -14.78
N LYS A 78 21.54 -6.98 -15.54
CA LYS A 78 21.31 -5.80 -16.39
C LYS A 78 20.29 -6.07 -17.49
N LYS A 79 20.28 -7.27 -18.08
CA LYS A 79 19.29 -7.69 -19.08
C LYS A 79 17.92 -7.88 -18.43
N PHE A 80 17.85 -8.59 -17.31
CA PHE A 80 16.62 -8.78 -16.54
C PHE A 80 15.97 -7.46 -16.12
N ALA A 81 16.76 -6.48 -15.64
CA ALA A 81 16.24 -5.16 -15.31
C ALA A 81 15.61 -4.44 -16.50
N LYS A 82 16.11 -4.65 -17.74
CA LYS A 82 15.49 -4.12 -18.95
C LYS A 82 14.16 -4.82 -19.25
N GLU A 83 14.09 -6.13 -19.07
CA GLU A 83 12.85 -6.90 -19.27
C GLU A 83 11.75 -6.45 -18.30
N ILE A 84 12.07 -6.23 -17.02
CA ILE A 84 11.09 -5.70 -16.04
C ILE A 84 10.60 -4.31 -16.45
N THR A 85 11.50 -3.47 -17.00
CA THR A 85 11.11 -2.11 -17.44
C THR A 85 10.09 -2.16 -18.57
N LEU A 86 10.10 -3.21 -19.40
CA LEU A 86 9.10 -3.41 -20.44
C LEU A 86 7.80 -3.99 -19.90
N MET A 87 7.84 -4.72 -18.78
CA MET A 87 6.66 -5.32 -18.16
C MET A 87 5.79 -4.27 -17.44
N VAL A 88 6.42 -3.28 -16.80
CA VAL A 88 5.70 -2.27 -16.00
C VAL A 88 5.55 -0.98 -16.82
N PRO A 89 4.32 -0.52 -17.13
CA PRO A 89 4.11 0.74 -17.83
C PRO A 89 4.59 1.91 -16.97
N ASN A 90 5.04 3.00 -17.62
CA ASN A 90 5.60 4.19 -16.97
C ASN A 90 6.86 3.95 -16.11
N ALA A 91 7.43 2.74 -16.14
CA ALA A 91 8.66 2.45 -15.43
C ALA A 91 9.89 3.10 -16.09
N LYS A 92 10.83 3.55 -15.26
CA LYS A 92 12.11 4.13 -15.69
C LYS A 92 13.25 3.38 -15.04
N ARG A 93 14.20 2.92 -15.85
CA ARG A 93 15.41 2.26 -15.37
C ARG A 93 16.49 3.29 -15.05
N VAL A 94 17.11 3.18 -13.87
CA VAL A 94 18.26 3.99 -13.47
C VAL A 94 19.46 3.10 -13.17
N ASN A 95 20.63 3.45 -13.70
CA ASN A 95 21.88 2.75 -13.38
C ASN A 95 22.28 3.09 -11.95
N ARG A 96 22.57 2.06 -11.13
CA ARG A 96 22.90 2.26 -9.71
C ARG A 96 24.21 3.02 -9.51
N GLY A 97 25.29 2.63 -10.19
CA GLY A 97 26.61 3.24 -10.03
C GLY A 97 27.10 3.24 -8.57
N ASN A 98 27.92 4.23 -8.20
CA ASN A 98 28.43 4.41 -6.84
C ASN A 98 27.45 5.15 -5.89
N ASN A 99 26.15 5.01 -6.13
CA ASN A 99 25.15 5.71 -5.32
C ASN A 99 24.94 4.97 -3.99
N ASP A 100 25.43 5.57 -2.91
CA ASP A 100 25.06 5.22 -1.54
C ASP A 100 23.60 5.66 -1.33
N ILE A 101 22.74 4.72 -0.91
CA ILE A 101 21.41 5.05 -0.38
C ILE A 101 21.56 5.26 1.12
#